data_AF-A0A4P0Y0Z8-F1
#
_entry.id   AF-A0A4P0Y0Z8-F1
#
_cell.length_a   1.000
_cell.length_b   1.000
_cell.length_c   1.000
_cell.angle_alpha   90.00
_cell.angle_beta   90.00
_cell.angle_gamma   90.00
#
_symmetry.space_group_name_H-M   'P 1'
#
loop_
_entity.id
_entity.type
_entity.pdbx_description
1 polymer ?
#
loop_
_entity_poly.entity_id
_entity_poly.type
_entity_poly.pdbx_seq_one_letter_code
_entity_poly.pdbx_strand_id
1 'polypeptide(L)'
;MIIRVPLIQGFNASEADIAAITDFAADRLQVSEIHYLPYHTLGMNKYQLLSQPYTAPDKPLDAPELLAFAQDYARSKGLTAILRG
;
A
#
# COMPACT_ATOMS: atom_id res chain seq x y z
N MET A 1 15.99 -2.79 7.64
CA MET A 1 15.47 -2.54 6.28
C MET A 1 13.97 -2.38 6.38
N ILE A 2 13.38 -1.44 5.65
CA ILE A 2 11.93 -1.14 5.70
C ILE A 2 11.36 -1.35 4.30
N ILE A 3 10.27 -2.12 4.19
CA ILE A 3 9.51 -2.27 2.94
C ILE A 3 8.37 -1.27 2.92
N ARG A 4 8.18 -0.60 1.78
CA ARG A 4 7.13 0.41 1.57
C ARG A 4 6.24 -0.05 0.43
N VAL A 5 4.94 -0.17 0.70
CA VAL A 5 3.95 -0.72 -0.24
C VAL A 5 2.85 0.30 -0.48
N PRO A 6 2.87 1.03 -1.62
CA PRO A 6 1.71 1.78 -2.07
C PRO A 6 0.53 0.83 -2.30
N LEU A 7 -0.61 1.10 -1.68
CA LEU A 7 -1.85 0.35 -1.87
C LEU A 7 -2.74 1.10 -2.84
N ILE A 8 -2.91 0.58 -4.04
CA ILE A 8 -3.62 1.22 -5.16
C ILE A 8 -4.84 0.35 -5.51
N GLN A 9 -6.03 0.96 -5.47
CA GLN A 9 -7.27 0.28 -5.82
C GLN A 9 -7.26 -0.23 -7.26
N GLY A 10 -7.74 -1.45 -7.46
CA GLY A 10 -7.73 -2.13 -8.77
C GLY A 10 -6.35 -2.65 -9.20
N PHE A 11 -5.31 -2.54 -8.37
CA PHE A 11 -3.97 -3.06 -8.66
C PHE A 11 -3.45 -4.02 -7.60
N ASN A 12 -3.22 -3.55 -6.36
CA ASN A 12 -2.60 -4.34 -5.29
C ASN A 12 -3.21 -4.08 -3.90
N ALA A 13 -4.44 -3.57 -3.88
CA ALA A 13 -5.20 -3.28 -2.66
C ALA A 13 -6.36 -4.27 -2.49
N SER A 14 -6.04 -5.57 -2.42
CA SER A 14 -6.95 -6.63 -1.99
C SER A 14 -6.34 -7.40 -0.81
N GLU A 15 -7.16 -8.11 -0.03
CA GLU A 15 -6.65 -8.92 1.10
C GLU A 15 -5.63 -9.96 0.63
N ALA A 16 -5.88 -10.59 -0.52
CA ALA A 16 -4.99 -11.59 -1.10
C ALA A 16 -3.63 -11.00 -1.50
N ASP A 17 -3.63 -9.83 -2.16
CA ASP A 17 -2.39 -9.14 -2.55
C ASP A 17 -1.59 -8.71 -1.32
N ILE A 18 -2.29 -8.12 -0.35
CA ILE A 18 -1.67 -7.65 0.91
C ILE A 18 -1.07 -8.82 1.67
N ALA A 19 -1.79 -9.94 1.78
CA ALA A 19 -1.27 -11.14 2.44
C ALA A 19 -0.01 -11.65 1.75
N ALA A 20 -0.04 -11.81 0.42
CA ALA A 20 1.11 -12.29 -0.35
C ALA A 20 2.34 -11.37 -0.23
N ILE A 21 2.14 -10.04 -0.28
CA ILE A 21 3.22 -9.06 -0.10
C ILE A 21 3.78 -9.12 1.32
N THR A 22 2.92 -9.24 2.32
CA THR A 22 3.31 -9.34 3.74
C THR A 22 4.12 -10.61 3.98
N ASP A 23 3.65 -11.75 3.48
CA ASP A 23 4.33 -13.03 3.58
C ASP A 23 5.71 -12.98 2.92
N PHE A 24 5.81 -12.37 1.75
CA PHE A 24 7.10 -12.19 1.10
C PHE A 24 8.05 -11.33 1.96
N ALA A 25 7.56 -10.22 2.50
CA ALA A 25 8.35 -9.33 3.34
C ALA A 25 8.82 -10.03 4.64
N ALA A 26 7.92 -10.73 5.33
CA ALA A 26 8.20 -11.41 6.59
C ALA A 26 9.03 -12.68 6.40
N ASP A 27 8.63 -13.57 5.49
CA ASP A 27 9.16 -14.93 5.44
C ASP A 27 10.37 -15.04 4.52
N ARG A 28 10.39 -14.28 3.41
CA ARG A 28 11.48 -14.34 2.41
C ARG A 28 12.53 -13.28 2.64
N LEU A 29 12.11 -12.04 2.90
CA LEU A 29 13.04 -10.93 3.13
C LEU A 29 13.43 -10.78 4.60
N GLN A 30 12.67 -11.38 5.53
CA GLN A 30 12.93 -11.35 6.97
C GLN A 30 13.11 -9.92 7.50
N VAL A 31 12.32 -8.96 6.98
CA VAL A 31 12.31 -7.60 7.52
C VAL A 31 11.54 -7.55 8.84
N SER A 32 11.79 -6.50 9.62
CA SER A 32 11.08 -6.25 10.88
C SER A 32 9.96 -5.21 10.74
N GLU A 33 9.88 -4.51 9.61
CA GLU A 33 9.02 -3.33 9.45
C GLU A 33 8.51 -3.18 8.02
N ILE A 34 7.20 -2.89 7.91
CA ILE A 34 6.52 -2.63 6.65
C ILE A 34 5.62 -1.39 6.78
N HIS A 35 5.68 -0.52 5.78
CA HIS A 35 4.83 0.66 5.68
C HIS A 35 3.83 0.42 4.55
N TYR A 36 2.54 0.49 4.86
CA TYR A 36 1.50 0.57 3.84
C TYR A 36 1.19 2.04 3.59
N LEU A 37 1.12 2.40 2.31
CA LEU A 37 0.90 3.76 1.86
C LEU A 37 -0.40 3.80 1.06
N PRO A 38 -1.54 4.13 1.70
CA PRO A 38 -2.79 4.28 0.98
C PRO A 38 -2.63 5.29 -0.15
N TYR A 39 -3.08 4.91 -1.34
CA TYR A 39 -2.98 5.77 -2.51
C TYR A 39 -3.66 7.12 -2.29
N HIS A 40 -3.02 8.18 -2.77
CA HIS A 40 -3.54 9.54 -2.79
C HIS A 40 -3.38 10.13 -4.20
N THR A 41 -4.17 11.16 -4.52
CA THR A 41 -4.12 11.82 -5.85
C THR A 41 -3.14 13.00 -5.93
N LEU A 42 -2.33 13.22 -4.89
CA LEU A 42 -1.28 14.24 -4.93
C LEU A 42 -0.35 14.00 -6.13
N GLY A 43 -0.13 15.03 -6.93
CA GLY A 43 0.67 14.96 -8.15
C GLY A 43 -0.12 14.84 -9.45
N MET A 44 -1.43 14.55 -9.41
CA MET A 44 -2.30 14.53 -10.60
C MET A 44 -2.24 15.87 -11.38
N ASN A 45 -2.20 17.01 -10.68
CA ASN A 45 -2.06 18.33 -11.33
C ASN A 45 -0.75 18.47 -12.14
N LYS A 46 0.32 17.75 -11.79
CA LYS A 46 1.57 17.78 -12.57
C LYS A 46 1.38 17.16 -13.96
N TYR A 47 0.57 16.11 -14.07
CA TYR A 47 0.23 15.50 -15.36
C TYR A 47 -0.61 16.47 -16.20
N GLN A 48 -1.56 17.17 -15.58
CA GLN A 48 -2.35 18.22 -16.24
C GLN A 48 -1.44 19.34 -16.78
N LEU A 49 -0.48 19.83 -15.99
CA LEU A 49 0.50 20.85 -16.42
C LEU A 49 1.39 20.40 -17.58
N LEU A 50 1.67 19.11 -17.68
CA LEU A 50 2.45 18.52 -18.77
C LEU A 50 1.60 18.09 -19.97
N SER A 51 0.28 18.36 -19.95
CA SER A 51 -0.67 17.85 -20.96
C SER A 51 -0.59 16.33 -21.16
N GLN A 52 -0.29 15.59 -20.09
CA GLN A 52 -0.20 14.13 -20.10
C GLN A 52 -1.47 13.50 -19.50
N PRO A 53 -1.95 12.38 -20.07
CA PRO A 53 -3.07 11.66 -19.49
C PRO A 53 -2.68 11.07 -18.13
N TYR A 54 -3.57 11.19 -17.16
CA TYR A 54 -3.44 10.53 -15.87
C TYR A 54 -4.20 9.20 -15.90
N THR A 55 -3.47 8.09 -15.75
CA THR A 55 -4.03 6.73 -15.89
C THR A 55 -4.18 6.00 -14.55
N ALA A 56 -3.82 6.63 -13.44
CA ALA A 56 -4.01 6.09 -12.10
C ALA A 56 -5.42 6.42 -11.57
N PRO A 57 -5.88 5.80 -10.46
CA PRO A 57 -7.20 6.06 -9.91
C PRO A 57 -7.44 7.55 -9.65
N ASP A 58 -8.65 8.03 -9.93
CA ASP A 58 -9.06 9.43 -9.80
C ASP A 58 -9.37 9.84 -8.34
N LYS A 59 -9.41 8.87 -7.43
CA LYS A 59 -9.72 9.06 -6.01
C LYS A 59 -8.67 8.40 -5.12
N PRO A 60 -8.41 8.93 -3.92
CA PRO A 60 -7.63 8.23 -2.90
C PRO A 60 -8.20 6.85 -2.58
N LEU A 61 -7.38 5.96 -2.01
CA LEU A 61 -7.85 4.70 -1.48
C LEU A 61 -8.70 4.94 -0.23
N ASP A 62 -10.00 4.65 -0.30
CA ASP A 62 -10.93 4.69 0.82
C ASP A 62 -11.39 3.28 1.17
N ALA A 63 -10.60 2.60 2.00
CA ALA A 63 -10.81 1.20 2.36
C ALA A 63 -10.35 0.93 3.82
N PRO A 64 -11.03 1.51 4.84
CA PRO A 64 -10.57 1.43 6.23
C PRO A 64 -10.45 0.00 6.75
N GLU A 65 -11.38 -0.89 6.38
CA GLU A 65 -11.36 -2.31 6.78
C GLU A 65 -10.15 -3.04 6.19
N LEU A 66 -9.83 -2.77 4.93
CA LEU A 66 -8.66 -3.34 4.27
C LEU A 66 -7.34 -2.84 4.90
N LEU A 67 -7.28 -1.57 5.29
CA LEU A 67 -6.12 -1.01 5.96
C LEU A 67 -5.94 -1.60 7.37
N ALA A 68 -7.04 -1.83 8.10
CA ALA A 68 -7.01 -2.55 9.37
C ALA A 68 -6.51 -3.98 9.18
N PHE A 69 -7.05 -4.71 8.20
CA PHE A 69 -6.57 -6.04 7.81
C PHE A 69 -5.07 -6.04 7.52
N ALA A 70 -4.56 -5.07 6.75
CA ALA A 70 -3.15 -4.99 6.40
C ALA A 70 -2.24 -4.85 7.64
N GLN A 71 -2.64 -4.00 8.59
CA GLN A 71 -1.90 -3.83 9.84
C GLN A 71 -1.94 -5.09 10.70
N ASP A 72 -3.13 -5.66 10.88
CA ASP A 72 -3.32 -6.82 11.75
C ASP A 72 -2.62 -8.06 11.20
N TYR A 73 -2.70 -8.27 9.88
CA TYR A 73 -2.01 -9.37 9.21
C TYR A 73 -0.49 -9.21 9.33
N ALA A 74 0.06 -8.03 9.06
CA ALA A 74 1.49 -7.77 9.23
C ALA A 74 1.97 -7.98 10.67
N ARG A 75 1.20 -7.52 11.66
CA ARG A 75 1.50 -7.76 13.08
C ARG A 75 1.48 -9.25 13.42
N SER A 76 0.54 -10.00 12.86
CA SER A 76 0.45 -11.46 13.06
C SER A 76 1.68 -12.20 12.51
N LYS A 77 2.34 -11.64 11.48
CA LYS A 77 3.60 -12.12 10.90
C LYS A 77 4.85 -11.60 11.62
N GLY A 78 4.70 -10.90 12.75
CA GLY A 78 5.81 -10.36 13.54
C GLY A 78 6.40 -9.05 13.00
N LEU A 79 5.74 -8.40 12.04
CA LEU A 79 6.19 -7.12 11.49
C LEU A 79 5.64 -5.94 12.29
N THR A 80 6.44 -4.89 12.43
CA THR A 80 5.94 -3.56 12.77
C THR A 80 5.25 -2.96 11.55
N ALA A 81 3.95 -2.70 11.66
CA ALA A 81 3.13 -2.18 10.56
C ALA A 81 2.74 -0.72 10.78
N ILE A 82 3.10 0.14 9.82
CA ILE A 82 2.79 1.58 9.86
C ILE A 82 1.93 1.96 8.65
N LEU A 83 0.85 2.71 8.89
CA LEU A 83 0.11 3.41 7.83
C LEU A 83 0.69 4.82 7.68
N ARG A 84 1.25 5.13 6.51
CA ARG A 84 1.79 6.46 6.19
C ARG A 84 1.50 6.81 4.74
N GLY A 85 0.76 7.90 4.52
CA GLY A 85 0.56 8.56 3.23
C GLY A 85 1.02 10.00 3.35
#